data_AF-A0A3S9E317-F1
#
_entry.id   AF-A0A3S9E317-F1
#
_cell.length_a   1.000
_cell.length_b   1.000
_cell.length_c   1.000
_cell.angle_alpha   90.00
_cell.angle_beta   90.00
_cell.angle_gamma   90.00
#
_symmetry.space_group_name_H-M   'P 1'
#
loop_
_entity.id
_entity.type
_entity.pdbx_description
1 polymer ?
#
loop_
_entity_poly.entity_id
_entity_poly.type
_entity_poly.pdbx_seq_one_letter_code
_entity_poly.pdbx_strand_id
1 'polypeptide(L)'
;MSRAVEPPILPKDSPDREANCEVALEAAFAALVTASEAQGWTPHETASSLLKIATEHARQFRVVPAEPPRWQSRRDILISCAALVFLLCAAIVWWVLR
;
A
#
# COMPACT_ATOMS: atom_id res chain seq x y z
N MET A 1 -2.58 15.07 -20.11
CA MET A 1 -1.60 16.03 -19.56
C MET A 1 -1.37 15.68 -18.10
N SER A 2 -0.14 15.40 -17.68
CA SER A 2 0.20 15.22 -16.26
C SER A 2 0.04 16.55 -15.52
N ARG A 3 -0.58 16.52 -14.32
CA ARG A 3 -0.59 17.70 -13.45
C ARG A 3 0.81 17.93 -12.88
N ALA A 4 1.23 19.18 -12.80
CA ALA A 4 2.52 19.55 -12.21
C ALA A 4 2.47 19.42 -10.69
N VAL A 5 3.57 18.94 -10.10
CA VAL A 5 3.79 18.94 -8.64
C VAL A 5 4.27 20.33 -8.24
N GLU A 6 3.60 20.94 -7.26
CA GLU A 6 3.95 22.28 -6.79
C GLU A 6 5.30 22.29 -6.04
N PRO A 7 6.09 23.37 -6.10
CA PRO A 7 7.33 23.47 -5.35
C PRO A 7 7.04 23.52 -3.83
N PRO A 8 8.00 23.11 -2.99
CA PRO A 8 7.84 23.20 -1.53
C PRO A 8 7.56 24.65 -1.08
N ILE A 9 6.48 24.85 -0.34
CA ILE A 9 6.12 26.17 0.21
C ILE A 9 6.62 26.38 1.65
N LEU A 10 7.03 25.29 2.34
CA LEU A 10 7.53 25.32 3.71
C LEU A 10 9.07 25.18 3.78
N PRO A 11 9.73 25.86 4.74
CA PRO A 11 11.16 25.70 5.02
C PRO A 11 11.54 24.25 5.33
N LYS A 12 12.77 23.86 5.02
CA LYS A 12 13.26 22.47 5.12
C LYS A 12 12.99 21.81 6.48
N ASP A 13 13.13 22.57 7.57
CA ASP A 13 13.04 22.05 8.94
C ASP A 13 11.63 22.17 9.53
N SER A 14 10.64 22.55 8.71
CA SER A 14 9.24 22.63 9.15
C SER A 14 8.69 21.22 9.42
N PRO A 15 8.07 20.97 10.58
CA PRO A 15 7.50 19.66 10.91
C PRO A 15 6.38 19.25 9.92
N ASP A 16 5.66 20.23 9.36
CA ASP A 16 4.56 19.98 8.41
C ASP A 16 5.02 19.80 6.96
N ARG A 17 6.34 19.83 6.70
CA ARG A 17 6.86 19.81 5.33
C ARG A 17 6.59 18.49 4.62
N GLU A 18 6.56 17.39 5.34
CA GLU A 18 6.25 16.06 4.78
C GLU A 18 4.77 15.97 4.38
N ALA A 19 3.86 16.38 5.25
CA ALA A 19 2.42 16.45 4.94
C ALA A 19 2.14 17.39 3.76
N ASN A 20 2.88 18.51 3.66
CA ASN A 20 2.77 19.41 2.52
C ASN A 20 3.27 18.76 1.21
N CYS A 21 4.34 17.97 1.28
CA CYS A 21 4.85 17.19 0.14
C CYS A 21 3.82 16.16 -0.34
N GLU A 22 3.10 15.50 0.59
CA GLU A 22 2.03 14.56 0.26
C GLU A 22 0.91 15.26 -0.53
N VAL A 23 0.36 16.36 -0.01
CA VAL A 23 -0.70 17.13 -0.68
C VAL A 23 -0.27 17.62 -2.07
N ALA A 24 0.98 18.06 -2.22
CA ALA A 24 1.52 18.50 -3.51
C ALA A 24 1.56 17.37 -4.56
N LEU A 25 1.67 16.10 -4.13
CA LEU A 25 1.73 14.93 -5.00
C LEU A 25 0.35 14.36 -5.37
N GLU A 26 -0.67 14.53 -4.52
CA GLU A 26 -2.00 13.90 -4.68
C GLU A 26 -2.62 14.12 -6.06
N ALA A 27 -2.63 15.36 -6.55
CA ALA A 27 -3.24 15.70 -7.82
C ALA A 27 -2.50 15.07 -9.02
N ALA A 28 -1.18 14.99 -8.96
CA ALA A 28 -0.35 14.36 -9.99
C ALA A 28 -0.50 12.83 -9.95
N PHE A 29 -0.55 12.25 -8.75
CA PHE A 29 -0.78 10.82 -8.54
C PHE A 29 -2.15 10.38 -9.07
N ALA A 30 -3.21 11.12 -8.73
CA ALA A 30 -4.56 10.86 -9.24
C ALA A 30 -4.61 10.92 -10.77
N ALA A 31 -3.95 11.91 -11.39
CA ALA A 31 -3.88 12.02 -12.84
C ALA A 31 -3.14 10.82 -13.48
N LEU A 32 -2.10 10.29 -12.83
CA LEU A 32 -1.40 9.10 -13.30
C LEU A 32 -2.27 7.83 -13.22
N VAL A 33 -3.01 7.66 -12.12
CA VAL A 33 -3.96 6.55 -11.97
C VAL A 33 -5.04 6.62 -13.04
N THR A 34 -5.70 7.77 -13.20
CA THR A 34 -6.72 7.98 -14.23
C THR A 34 -6.18 7.75 -15.64
N ALA A 35 -4.97 8.21 -15.94
CA ALA A 35 -4.36 7.99 -17.24
C ALA A 35 -4.05 6.50 -17.49
N SER A 36 -3.64 5.76 -16.45
CA SER A 36 -3.38 4.32 -16.55
C SER A 36 -4.68 3.55 -16.82
N GLU A 37 -5.73 3.83 -16.05
CA GLU A 37 -7.04 3.18 -16.23
C GLU A 37 -7.68 3.51 -17.59
N ALA A 38 -7.52 4.74 -18.08
CA ALA A 38 -7.97 5.13 -19.42
C ALA A 38 -7.29 4.35 -20.55
N GLN A 39 -6.09 3.79 -20.30
CA GLN A 39 -5.37 2.93 -21.24
C GLN A 39 -5.75 1.45 -21.11
N GLY A 40 -6.72 1.11 -20.25
CA GLY A 40 -7.24 -0.24 -20.08
C GLY A 40 -6.57 -1.05 -18.97
N TRP A 41 -5.64 -0.47 -18.21
CA TRP A 41 -5.10 -1.12 -17.02
C TRP A 41 -6.16 -1.20 -15.94
N THR A 42 -6.23 -2.31 -15.22
CA THR A 42 -7.15 -2.42 -14.08
C THR A 42 -6.69 -1.56 -12.90
N PRO A 43 -7.61 -1.16 -11.99
CA PRO A 43 -7.23 -0.46 -10.77
C PRO A 43 -6.21 -1.23 -9.93
N HIS A 44 -6.34 -2.57 -9.87
CA HIS A 44 -5.42 -3.44 -9.14
C HIS A 44 -4.01 -3.47 -9.76
N GLU A 45 -3.90 -3.64 -11.08
CA GLU A 45 -2.60 -3.62 -11.78
C GLU A 45 -1.92 -2.26 -11.63
N THR A 46 -2.68 -1.19 -11.77
CA THR A 46 -2.18 0.18 -11.62
C THR A 46 -1.66 0.41 -10.20
N ALA A 47 -2.47 0.13 -9.18
CA ALA A 47 -2.10 0.34 -7.78
C ALA A 47 -0.90 -0.53 -7.35
N SER A 48 -0.91 -1.82 -7.71
CA SER A 48 0.19 -2.74 -7.37
C SER A 48 1.50 -2.36 -8.06
N SER A 49 1.44 -1.91 -9.31
CA SER A 49 2.62 -1.44 -10.05
C SER A 49 3.18 -0.15 -9.46
N LEU A 50 2.31 0.83 -9.15
CA LEU A 50 2.73 2.09 -8.50
C LEU A 50 3.36 1.85 -7.14
N LEU A 51 2.76 0.97 -6.32
CA LEU A 51 3.31 0.57 -5.03
C LEU A 51 4.70 -0.05 -5.17
N LYS A 52 4.88 -0.96 -6.14
CA LYS A 52 6.17 -1.60 -6.41
C LYS A 52 7.24 -0.57 -6.79
N ILE A 53 6.92 0.34 -7.72
CA ILE A 53 7.83 1.39 -8.18
C ILE A 53 8.22 2.33 -7.02
N ALA A 54 7.23 2.81 -6.26
CA ALA A 54 7.47 3.71 -5.13
C ALA A 54 8.32 3.03 -4.03
N THR A 55 8.04 1.76 -3.73
CA THR A 55 8.82 0.98 -2.75
C THR A 55 10.27 0.80 -3.19
N GLU A 56 10.51 0.50 -4.47
CA GLU A 56 11.87 0.35 -4.98
C GLU A 56 12.62 1.68 -4.98
N HIS A 57 11.96 2.78 -5.35
CA HIS A 57 12.55 4.12 -5.25
C HIS A 57 12.90 4.49 -3.80
N ALA A 58 11.99 4.23 -2.85
CA ALA A 58 12.21 4.50 -1.42
C ALA A 58 13.45 3.78 -0.86
N ARG A 59 13.73 2.55 -1.30
CA ARG A 59 14.94 1.80 -0.92
C ARG A 59 16.24 2.52 -1.29
N GLN A 60 16.27 3.24 -2.41
CA GLN A 60 17.44 4.01 -2.85
C GLN A 60 17.81 5.11 -1.84
N PHE A 61 16.80 5.67 -1.17
CA PHE A 61 16.97 6.74 -0.18
C PHE A 61 16.97 6.24 1.26
N ARG A 62 16.92 4.91 1.48
CA ARG A 62 16.75 4.28 2.80
C ARG A 62 15.56 4.84 3.57
N VAL A 63 14.51 5.25 2.84
CA VAL A 63 13.24 5.63 3.46
C VAL A 63 12.61 4.35 3.98
N VAL A 64 12.43 4.27 5.30
CA VAL A 64 11.71 3.16 5.92
C VAL A 64 10.23 3.37 5.62
N PRO A 65 9.53 2.39 4.98
CA PRO A 65 8.09 2.50 4.78
C PRO A 65 7.42 2.74 6.14
N ALA A 66 6.43 3.62 6.19
CA ALA A 66 5.63 3.82 7.40
C ALA A 66 5.15 2.46 7.91
N GLU A 67 5.39 2.19 9.20
CA GLU A 67 4.99 0.92 9.81
C GLU A 67 3.48 0.74 9.62
N PRO A 68 3.01 -0.43 9.12
CA PRO A 68 1.59 -0.64 8.92
C PRO A 68 0.87 -0.42 10.25
N PRO A 69 -0.33 0.17 10.24
CA PRO A 69 -1.01 0.47 11.48
C PRO A 69 -1.24 -0.83 12.25
N ARG A 70 -0.96 -0.81 13.55
CA ARG A 70 -0.94 -2.00 14.45
C ARG A 70 -2.20 -2.88 14.37
N TRP A 71 -3.32 -2.36 13.88
CA TRP A 71 -4.55 -3.13 13.68
C TRP A 71 -4.49 -4.08 12.46
N GLN A 72 -3.70 -3.75 11.42
CA GLN A 72 -3.52 -4.57 10.23
C GLN A 72 -2.82 -5.89 10.58
N SER A 73 -1.70 -5.82 11.30
CA SER A 73 -0.98 -7.01 11.80
C SER A 73 -1.86 -7.90 12.69
N ARG A 74 -2.75 -7.31 13.49
CA ARG A 74 -3.70 -8.06 14.33
C ARG A 74 -4.73 -8.82 13.49
N ARG A 75 -5.23 -8.22 12.40
CA ARG A 75 -6.17 -8.88 11.49
C ARG A 75 -5.51 -10.05 10.77
N ASP A 76 -4.27 -9.88 10.31
CA ASP A 76 -3.54 -10.93 9.61
C ASP A 76 -3.27 -12.13 10.53
N ILE A 77 -2.88 -11.88 11.79
CA ILE A 77 -2.73 -12.94 12.81
C ILE A 77 -4.04 -13.70 13.02
N LEU A 78 -5.17 -12.99 13.16
CA LEU A 78 -6.48 -13.61 13.37
C LEU A 78 -6.90 -14.49 12.17
N ILE A 79 -6.65 -14.04 10.95
CA ILE A 79 -6.96 -14.81 9.72
C ILE A 79 -6.11 -16.07 9.66
N SER A 80 -4.80 -15.98 9.93
CA SER A 80 -3.92 -17.15 9.96
C SER A 80 -4.33 -18.17 11.03
N CYS A 81 -4.69 -17.72 12.24
CA CYS A 81 -5.19 -18.60 13.29
C CYS A 81 -6.48 -19.31 12.89
N ALA A 82 -7.45 -18.58 12.31
CA ALA A 82 -8.72 -19.17 11.87
C ALA A 82 -8.51 -20.24 10.79
N ALA A 83 -7.62 -19.99 9.82
CA ALA A 83 -7.27 -20.96 8.79
C ALA A 83 -6.61 -22.23 9.37
N LEU A 84 -5.70 -22.07 10.33
CA LEU A 84 -5.07 -23.20 11.03
C LEU A 84 -6.10 -24.05 11.79
N VAL A 85 -7.00 -23.40 12.55
CA VAL A 85 -8.06 -24.11 13.27
C VAL A 85 -8.95 -24.88 12.30
N PHE A 86 -9.35 -24.26 11.18
CA PHE A 86 -10.18 -24.92 10.18
C PHE A 86 -9.50 -26.15 9.58
N LEU A 87 -8.21 -26.05 9.23
CA LEU A 87 -7.44 -27.17 8.70
C LEU A 87 -7.30 -28.31 9.72
N LEU A 88 -7.06 -27.98 11.00
CA LEU A 88 -6.99 -28.96 12.08
C LEU A 88 -8.34 -29.67 12.27
N CYS A 89 -9.44 -28.93 12.29
CA CYS A 89 -10.78 -29.50 12.40
C CYS A 89 -11.10 -30.43 11.21
N ALA A 90 -10.78 -30.01 9.99
CA ALA A 90 -10.97 -30.83 8.79
C ALA A 90 -10.16 -32.13 8.85
N ALA A 91 -8.91 -32.06 9.32
CA ALA A 91 -8.06 -33.25 9.49
C ALA A 91 -8.61 -34.22 10.55
N ILE A 92 -9.12 -33.71 11.68
CA ILE A 92 -9.73 -34.53 12.73
C ILE A 92 -11.00 -35.21 12.22
N VAL A 93 -11.89 -34.46 11.57
CA VAL A 93 -13.15 -35.01 11.01
C VAL A 93 -12.83 -36.09 9.97
N TRP A 94 -11.86 -35.84 9.10
CA TRP A 94 -11.39 -36.83 8.13
C TRP A 94 -10.86 -38.11 8.81
N TRP A 95 -10.10 -37.99 9.90
CA TRP A 95 -9.56 -39.12 10.64
C TRP A 95 -10.66 -39.95 11.33
N VAL A 96 -11.70 -39.29 11.84
CA VAL A 96 -12.84 -39.96 12.50
C VAL A 96 -13.78 -40.66 11.50
N LEU A 97 -13.90 -40.14 10.27
CA LEU A 97 -14.75 -40.70 9.22
C LEU A 97 -14.08 -41.81 8.39
N ARG A 98 -12.81 -42.13 8.68
CA ARG A 98 -12.02 -43.17 8.01
C ARG A 98 -12.03 -44.47 8.80
#